data_AF-A0A851B512-F1
#
_entry.id   AF-A0A851B512-F1
#
_cell.length_a   1.000
_cell.length_b   1.000
_cell.length_c   1.000
_cell.angle_alpha   90.00
_cell.angle_beta   90.00
_cell.angle_gamma   90.00
#
_symmetry.space_group_name_H-M   'P 1'
#
loop_
_entity.id
_entity.type
_entity.pdbx_description
1 polymer ?
#
loop_
_entity_poly.entity_id
_entity_poly.type
_entity_poly.pdbx_seq_one_letter_code
_entity_poly.pdbx_strand_id
1 'polypeptide(L)'
;VYPGLMVTAGLIHWILNMLNVTVHIRDVCVFLAPVFSGLTAISTFLLTRELWNQGAGLLAACFIAIVPGYISRSVAGSFDNEGIAIFALQFTYYLWVKSVKTGSVFWTICCCLSYFYMV
;
A
#
# COMPACT_ATOMS: atom_id res chain seq x y z
N VAL A 1 6.64 2.38 -19.36
CA VAL A 1 7.23 2.24 -18.01
C VAL A 1 6.42 3.14 -17.09
N TYR A 2 5.82 2.58 -16.04
CA TYR A 2 5.08 3.35 -15.04
C TYR A 2 6.09 3.85 -13.98
N PRO A 3 6.27 5.17 -13.82
CA PRO A 3 7.34 5.70 -12.95
C PRO A 3 7.06 5.53 -11.45
N GLY A 4 5.84 5.13 -11.07
CA GLY A 4 5.41 5.07 -9.66
C GLY A 4 6.34 4.25 -8.76
N LEU A 5 6.75 3.07 -9.22
CA LEU A 5 7.62 2.18 -8.45
C LEU A 5 9.07 2.70 -8.32
N MET A 6 9.60 3.34 -9.37
CA MET A 6 10.94 3.94 -9.31
C MET A 6 10.95 5.18 -8.40
N VAL A 7 9.92 6.02 -8.48
CA VAL A 7 9.78 7.23 -7.68
C VAL A 7 9.63 6.88 -6.20
N THR A 8 8.85 5.86 -5.85
CA THR A 8 8.66 5.44 -4.45
C THR A 8 9.94 4.89 -3.84
N ALA A 9 10.66 4.02 -4.58
CA ALA A 9 11.96 3.49 -4.13
C ALA A 9 13.00 4.62 -3.96
N GLY A 10 13.08 5.53 -4.92
CA GLY A 10 13.99 6.68 -4.87
C GLY A 10 13.69 7.64 -3.72
N LEU A 11 12.41 7.89 -3.45
CA LEU A 11 11.97 8.74 -2.34
C LEU A 11 12.29 8.11 -0.98
N ILE A 12 12.06 6.79 -0.81
CA ILE A 12 12.43 6.08 0.41
C ILE A 12 13.96 6.14 0.64
N HIS A 13 14.75 5.89 -0.41
CA HIS A 13 16.20 5.98 -0.34
C HIS A 13 16.69 7.39 0.00
N TRP A 14 16.08 8.42 -0.58
CA TRP A 14 16.44 9.82 -0.27
C TRP A 14 16.12 10.16 1.18
N ILE A 15 14.95 9.77 1.71
CA ILE A 15 14.58 9.98 3.11
C ILE A 15 15.54 9.25 4.06
N LEU A 16 15.90 8.00 3.77
CA LEU A 16 16.84 7.22 4.59
C LEU A 16 18.23 7.88 4.65
N ASN A 17 18.73 8.37 3.52
CA ASN A 17 20.01 9.08 3.47
C ASN A 17 19.95 10.44 4.19
N MET A 18 18.83 11.15 4.14
CA MET A 18 18.62 12.38 4.91
C MET A 18 18.66 12.12 6.43
N LEU A 19 18.30 10.91 6.87
CA LEU A 19 18.37 10.48 8.27
C LEU A 19 19.74 9.87 8.64
N ASN A 20 20.76 10.02 7.79
CA ASN A 20 22.09 9.42 7.94
C ASN A 20 22.09 7.89 8.03
N VAL A 21 21.05 7.22 7.55
CA VAL A 21 21.02 5.76 7.41
C VAL A 21 21.47 5.41 6.00
N THR A 22 22.77 5.15 5.84
CA THR A 22 23.37 4.85 4.53
C THR A 22 23.03 3.42 4.09
N VAL A 23 21.92 3.27 3.38
CA VAL A 23 21.47 1.99 2.80
C VAL A 23 21.70 2.02 1.29
N HIS A 24 22.22 0.93 0.72
CA HIS A 24 22.37 0.84 -0.72
C HIS A 24 21.00 0.75 -1.41
N ILE A 25 20.84 1.41 -2.57
CA ILE A 25 19.55 1.44 -3.31
C ILE A 25 18.99 0.03 -3.60
N ARG A 26 19.87 -0.95 -3.84
CA ARG A 26 19.48 -2.36 -4.03
C ARG A 26 18.70 -2.91 -2.84
N ASP A 27 19.14 -2.62 -1.62
CA ASP A 27 18.52 -3.18 -0.42
C ASP A 27 17.15 -2.54 -0.20
N VAL A 28 17.01 -1.24 -0.53
CA VAL A 28 15.70 -0.56 -0.56
C VAL A 28 14.77 -1.26 -1.55
N CYS A 29 15.20 -1.53 -2.78
CA CYS A 29 14.37 -2.21 -3.78
C CYS A 29 13.99 -3.64 -3.36
N VAL A 30 14.90 -4.39 -2.71
CA VAL A 30 14.66 -5.77 -2.25
C VAL A 30 13.60 -5.83 -1.14
N PHE A 31 13.66 -4.90 -0.18
CA PHE A 31 12.76 -4.89 0.98
C PHE A 31 11.48 -4.06 0.76
N LEU A 32 11.33 -3.40 -0.39
CA LEU A 32 10.16 -2.57 -0.68
C LEU A 32 8.86 -3.40 -0.70
N ALA A 33 8.84 -4.55 -1.37
CA ALA A 33 7.64 -5.38 -1.48
C ALA A 33 7.10 -5.87 -0.11
N PRO A 34 7.93 -6.41 0.81
CA PRO A 34 7.49 -6.74 2.17
C PRO A 34 6.92 -5.56 2.96
N VAL A 35 7.52 -4.36 2.84
CA VAL A 35 7.03 -3.15 3.53
C VAL A 35 5.63 -2.78 3.04
N PHE A 36 5.42 -2.78 1.72
CA PHE A 36 4.10 -2.50 1.13
C PHE A 36 3.07 -3.61 1.41
N SER A 37 3.51 -4.86 1.61
CA SER A 37 2.63 -5.94 2.07
C SER A 37 2.05 -5.66 3.47
N GLY A 38 2.87 -5.17 4.39
CA GLY A 38 2.40 -4.71 5.71
C GLY A 38 1.40 -3.54 5.61
N LEU A 39 1.67 -2.57 4.74
CA LEU A 39 0.75 -1.45 4.49
C LEU A 39 -0.58 -1.93 3.86
N THR A 40 -0.53 -2.95 3.01
CA THR A 40 -1.72 -3.58 2.42
C THR A 40 -2.59 -4.23 3.49
N ALA A 41 -2.00 -4.88 4.49
CA ALA A 41 -2.74 -5.43 5.62
C ALA A 41 -3.48 -4.34 6.41
N ILE A 42 -2.83 -3.20 6.66
CA ILE A 42 -3.45 -2.03 7.32
C ILE A 42 -4.57 -1.46 6.45
N SER A 43 -4.36 -1.32 5.15
CA SER A 43 -5.40 -0.81 4.24
C SER A 43 -6.61 -1.76 4.17
N THR A 44 -6.37 -3.06 4.22
CA THR A 44 -7.42 -4.09 4.24
C THR A 44 -8.23 -4.02 5.52
N PHE A 45 -7.56 -3.85 6.67
CA PHE A 45 -8.23 -3.60 7.95
C PHE A 45 -9.18 -2.40 7.85
N LEU A 46 -8.70 -1.27 7.33
CA LEU A 46 -9.48 -0.04 7.23
C LEU A 46 -10.69 -0.22 6.32
N LEU A 47 -10.52 -0.83 5.14
CA LEU A 47 -11.63 -1.10 4.21
C LEU A 47 -12.70 -1.98 4.87
N THR A 48 -12.31 -3.13 5.43
CA THR A 48 -13.27 -4.07 6.01
C THR A 48 -13.94 -3.51 7.26
N ARG A 49 -13.23 -2.68 8.05
CA ARG A 49 -13.82 -1.97 9.18
C ARG A 49 -14.92 -1.01 8.75
N GLU A 50 -14.76 -0.33 7.61
CA GLU A 50 -15.83 0.53 7.09
C GLU A 50 -17.06 -0.29 6.67
N LEU A 51 -16.90 -1.54 6.23
CA LEU A 51 -18.02 -2.36 5.75
C LEU A 51 -18.82 -3.02 6.88
N TRP A 52 -18.15 -3.43 7.96
CA TRP A 52 -18.78 -4.23 9.02
C TRP A 52 -18.39 -3.75 10.42
N ASN A 53 -17.56 -4.51 11.13
CA ASN A 53 -17.10 -4.23 12.49
C ASN A 53 -15.57 -4.34 12.57
N GLN A 54 -14.97 -3.79 13.63
CA GLN A 54 -13.52 -3.86 13.86
C GLN A 54 -12.98 -5.29 13.90
N GLY A 55 -13.70 -6.25 14.49
CA GLY A 55 -13.29 -7.65 14.54
C GLY A 55 -13.15 -8.29 13.16
N ALA A 56 -14.08 -7.99 12.24
CA ALA A 56 -13.99 -8.45 10.85
C ALA A 56 -12.78 -7.83 10.13
N GLY A 57 -12.47 -6.56 10.42
CA GLY A 57 -11.29 -5.89 9.88
C GLY A 57 -9.98 -6.54 10.33
N LEU A 58 -9.86 -6.86 11.62
CA LEU A 58 -8.65 -7.52 12.15
C LEU A 58 -8.45 -8.89 11.50
N LEU A 59 -9.53 -9.66 11.37
CA LEU A 59 -9.49 -10.98 10.73
C LEU A 59 -9.09 -10.89 9.25
N ALA A 60 -9.61 -9.91 8.51
CA ALA A 60 -9.23 -9.68 7.11
C ALA A 60 -7.75 -9.28 6.97
N ALA A 61 -7.23 -8.45 7.88
CA ALA A 61 -5.81 -8.07 7.89
C ALA A 61 -4.89 -9.27 8.18
N CYS A 62 -5.27 -10.14 9.12
CA CYS A 62 -4.54 -11.37 9.37
C CYS A 62 -4.52 -12.31 8.15
N PHE A 63 -5.63 -12.41 7.41
CA PHE A 63 -5.70 -13.25 6.21
C PHE A 63 -4.84 -12.73 5.07
N ILE A 64 -4.92 -11.45 4.72
CA ILE A 64 -4.12 -10.89 3.62
C ILE A 64 -2.61 -10.92 3.93
N ALA A 65 -2.23 -10.84 5.21
CA ALA A 65 -0.83 -10.89 5.62
C ALA A 65 -0.14 -12.23 5.31
N ILE A 66 -0.88 -13.35 5.32
CA ILE A 66 -0.32 -14.70 5.13
C ILE A 66 -0.81 -15.40 3.86
N VAL A 67 -1.66 -14.75 3.05
CA VAL A 67 -2.26 -15.42 1.90
C VAL A 67 -1.20 -15.73 0.83
N PRO A 68 -1.01 -17.01 0.44
CA PRO A 68 0.06 -17.41 -0.47
C PRO A 68 -0.06 -16.77 -1.86
N GLY A 69 -1.29 -16.46 -2.29
CA GLY A 69 -1.55 -15.75 -3.54
C GLY A 69 -0.89 -14.37 -3.58
N TYR A 70 -0.94 -13.60 -2.49
CA TYR A 70 -0.31 -12.29 -2.43
C TYR A 70 1.20 -12.39 -2.15
N ILE A 71 1.62 -13.34 -1.32
CA ILE A 71 3.04 -13.59 -1.00
C ILE A 71 3.84 -13.92 -2.26
N SER A 72 3.27 -14.70 -3.19
CA SER A 72 3.96 -15.07 -4.45
C SER A 72 4.38 -13.86 -5.30
N ARG A 73 3.75 -12.70 -5.10
CA ARG A 73 3.98 -11.45 -5.83
C ARG A 73 4.63 -10.36 -4.96
N SER A 74 4.80 -10.60 -3.66
CA SER A 74 5.31 -9.64 -2.67
C SER A 74 6.48 -10.17 -1.85
N VAL A 75 7.17 -11.21 -2.35
CA VAL A 75 8.36 -11.79 -1.71
C VAL A 75 9.54 -10.80 -1.72
N ALA A 76 10.35 -10.83 -0.66
CA ALA A 76 11.58 -10.04 -0.61
C ALA A 76 12.48 -10.35 -1.82
N GLY A 77 12.92 -9.30 -2.52
CA GLY A 77 13.68 -9.42 -3.76
C GLY A 77 12.83 -9.39 -5.04
N SER A 78 11.51 -9.56 -4.92
CA SER A 78 10.58 -9.37 -6.05
C SER A 78 10.23 -7.88 -6.20
N PHE A 79 11.08 -7.15 -6.91
CA PHE A 79 10.87 -5.74 -7.23
C PHE A 79 10.00 -5.59 -8.49
N ASP A 80 8.72 -5.91 -8.34
CA ASP A 80 7.71 -5.78 -9.39
C ASP A 80 6.57 -4.83 -8.97
N ASN A 81 5.87 -4.28 -9.97
CA ASN A 81 4.83 -3.26 -9.77
C ASN A 81 3.64 -3.77 -8.97
N GLU A 82 3.42 -5.09 -8.97
CA GLU A 82 2.26 -5.71 -8.33
C GLU A 82 2.22 -5.51 -6.81
N GLY A 83 3.39 -5.50 -6.14
CA GLY A 83 3.46 -5.32 -4.69
C GLY A 83 2.91 -3.97 -4.22
N ILE A 84 3.22 -2.90 -4.96
CA ILE A 84 2.73 -1.54 -4.69
C ILE A 84 1.30 -1.36 -5.21
N ALA A 85 0.99 -1.92 -6.38
CA ALA A 85 -0.33 -1.77 -7.00
C ALA A 85 -1.45 -2.32 -6.11
N ILE A 86 -1.24 -3.46 -5.44
CA ILE A 86 -2.25 -4.06 -4.55
C ILE A 86 -2.50 -3.16 -3.33
N PHE A 87 -1.46 -2.56 -2.76
CA PHE A 87 -1.61 -1.56 -1.69
C PHE A 87 -2.44 -0.36 -2.17
N ALA A 88 -2.05 0.24 -3.30
CA ALA A 88 -2.70 1.44 -3.86
C ALA A 88 -4.18 1.18 -4.18
N LEU A 89 -4.49 0.01 -4.74
CA LEU A 89 -5.85 -0.43 -5.04
C LEU A 89 -6.68 -0.54 -3.76
N GLN A 90 -6.18 -1.24 -2.75
CA GLN A 90 -6.90 -1.44 -1.49
C GLN A 90 -7.17 -0.11 -0.77
N PHE A 91 -6.20 0.81 -0.82
CA PHE A 91 -6.32 2.13 -0.21
C PHE A 91 -7.29 3.04 -0.96
N THR A 92 -7.28 2.98 -2.29
CA THR A 92 -8.24 3.71 -3.13
C THR A 92 -9.67 3.24 -2.88
N TYR A 93 -9.91 1.93 -2.77
CA TYR A 93 -11.23 1.41 -2.40
C TYR A 93 -11.67 1.84 -1.01
N TYR A 94 -10.75 1.87 -0.04
CA TYR A 94 -11.07 2.38 1.30
C TYR A 94 -11.55 3.83 1.24
N LEU A 95 -10.78 4.71 0.57
CA LEU A 95 -11.12 6.13 0.44
C LEU A 95 -12.42 6.34 -0.35
N TRP A 96 -12.66 5.53 -1.38
CA TRP A 96 -13.90 5.56 -2.15
C TRP A 96 -15.11 5.23 -1.27
N VAL A 97 -15.09 4.09 -0.57
CA VAL A 97 -16.18 3.67 0.32
C VAL A 97 -16.43 4.73 1.39
N LYS A 98 -15.36 5.26 1.98
CA LYS A 98 -15.45 6.33 2.98
C LYS A 98 -16.02 7.63 2.42
N SER A 99 -15.62 8.00 1.21
CA SER A 99 -16.15 9.18 0.50
C SER A 99 -17.64 9.05 0.25
N VAL A 100 -18.09 7.90 -0.25
CA VAL A 100 -19.52 7.64 -0.53
C VAL A 100 -20.34 7.65 0.76
N LYS A 101 -19.85 7.06 1.85
CA LYS A 101 -20.55 7.04 3.14
C LYS A 101 -20.64 8.41 3.82
N THR A 102 -19.57 9.20 3.74
CA THR A 102 -19.51 10.52 4.41
C THR A 102 -20.13 11.62 3.56
N GLY A 103 -20.09 11.50 2.24
CA GLY A 103 -20.54 12.54 1.30
C GLY A 103 -19.66 13.79 1.27
N SER A 104 -18.40 13.70 1.73
CA SER A 104 -17.50 14.86 1.81
C SER A 104 -16.54 14.92 0.62
N VAL A 105 -16.43 16.12 0.04
CA VAL A 105 -15.50 16.44 -1.06
C VAL A 105 -14.04 16.20 -0.66
N PHE A 106 -13.69 16.38 0.61
CA PHE A 106 -12.34 16.13 1.10
C PHE A 106 -11.92 14.67 0.87
N TRP A 107 -12.77 13.71 1.23
CA TRP A 107 -12.50 12.28 1.01
C TRP A 107 -12.47 11.92 -0.47
N THR A 108 -13.26 12.60 -1.31
CA THR A 108 -13.22 12.44 -2.76
C THR A 108 -11.89 12.90 -3.35
N ILE A 109 -11.38 14.08 -2.94
CA ILE A 109 -10.07 14.57 -3.39
C ILE A 109 -8.95 13.61 -2.98
N CYS A 110 -8.96 13.12 -1.73
CA CYS A 110 -8.01 12.11 -1.29
C CYS A 110 -8.11 10.82 -2.12
N CYS A 111 -9.32 10.37 -2.46
CA CYS A 111 -9.54 9.22 -3.34
C CYS A 111 -8.97 9.46 -4.74
N CYS A 112 -9.15 10.65 -5.31
CA CYS A 112 -8.59 11.01 -6.61
C CYS A 112 -7.05 11.03 -6.60
N LEU A 113 -6.44 11.54 -5.52
CA LEU A 113 -4.98 11.52 -5.35
C LEU A 113 -4.45 10.08 -5.21
N SER A 114 -5.16 9.23 -4.46
CA SER A 114 -4.84 7.80 -4.34
C SER A 114 -4.95 7.08 -5.68
N TYR A 115 -6.00 7.39 -6.46
CA TYR A 115 -6.18 6.85 -7.81
C TYR A 115 -5.08 7.33 -8.76
N PHE A 116 -4.68 8.61 -8.69
CA PHE A 116 -3.55 9.13 -9.46
C PHE A 116 -2.24 8.40 -9.14
N TYR A 117 -2.01 8.03 -7.89
CA TYR A 117 -0.85 7.22 -7.51
C TYR A 117 -0.93 5.76 -8.01
N MET A 118 -2.13 5.23 -8.18
CA MET A 118 -2.37 3.87 -8.70
C MET A 118 -2.16 3.77 -10.21
N VAL A 119 -2.37 4.86 -10.96
CA VAL A 119 -2.20 4.97 -12.42
C VAL A 119 -0.73 5.14 -12.80
#